data_AF-A0A833D3J7-F1
#
_entry.id   AF-A0A833D3J7-F1
#
_cell.length_a   1.000
_cell.length_b   1.000
_cell.length_c   1.000
_cell.angle_alpha   90.00
_cell.angle_beta   90.00
_cell.angle_gamma   90.00
#
_symmetry.space_group_name_H-M   'P 1'
#
loop_
_entity.id
_entity.type
_entity.pdbx_description
1 polymer ?
#
loop_
_entity_poly.entity_id
_entity_poly.type
_entity_poly.pdbx_seq_one_letter_code
_entity_poly.pdbx_strand_id
1 'polypeptide(L)'
;MSAYDDGLREDPKLFGGKSLPPKEGESSPQKNQKEAHKKLKKKHPKNKKIIWKAMRIFMIICIWIAFFSGLAVLWFAYDLPDINTLEISARKPGISIVDRHGKTIATYG
;
A
#
# COMPACT_ATOMS: atom_id res chain seq x y z
N MET A 1 -2.27 81.12 -4.12
CA MET A 1 -0.80 81.03 -4.06
C MET A 1 -0.44 80.87 -2.59
N SER A 2 -0.99 79.88 -1.88
CA SER A 2 -0.71 78.43 -1.80
C SER A 2 0.65 78.10 -1.17
N ALA A 3 0.55 77.33 -0.10
CA ALA A 3 1.50 77.04 0.96
C ALA A 3 2.83 76.39 0.52
N TYR A 4 3.86 76.71 1.30
CA TYR A 4 5.10 75.94 1.46
C TYR A 4 4.77 74.64 2.22
N ASP A 5 5.10 73.50 1.64
CA ASP A 5 5.02 72.14 2.20
C ASP A 5 6.31 71.43 1.73
N ASP A 6 7.28 71.32 2.63
CA ASP A 6 7.65 70.11 3.37
C ASP A 6 8.36 69.06 2.52
N GLY A 7 9.66 68.87 2.80
CA GLY A 7 10.49 67.92 2.08
C GLY A 7 11.98 68.23 2.21
N LEU A 8 12.60 67.77 3.30
CA LEU A 8 13.96 67.18 3.34
C LEU A 8 14.40 66.99 4.79
N ARG A 9 14.03 65.84 5.38
CA ARG A 9 14.66 65.31 6.59
C ARG A 9 15.57 64.17 6.15
N GLU A 10 16.85 64.49 5.95
CA GLU A 10 17.92 63.52 5.73
C GLU A 10 18.65 63.31 7.07
N ASP A 11 18.63 62.08 7.58
CA ASP A 11 19.30 61.70 8.82
C ASP A 11 20.72 61.21 8.49
N PRO A 12 21.80 61.88 8.95
CA PRO A 12 23.15 61.36 8.76
C PRO A 12 23.42 60.20 9.72
N LYS A 13 23.78 59.09 9.08
CA LYS A 13 24.28 57.80 9.59
C LYS A 13 25.10 57.89 10.88
N LEU A 14 24.72 57.00 11.78
CA LEU A 14 25.27 56.68 13.08
C LEU A 14 26.80 56.45 13.04
N PHE A 15 27.51 57.38 13.68
CA PHE A 15 28.87 57.20 14.19
C PHE A 15 28.80 56.32 15.45
N GLY A 16 29.47 55.16 15.44
CA GLY A 16 29.49 54.25 16.58
C GLY A 16 30.56 53.19 16.43
N GLY A 17 31.81 53.59 16.59
CA GLY A 17 32.95 52.67 16.57
C GLY A 17 32.97 51.70 17.75
N LYS A 18 33.70 50.60 17.59
CA LYS A 18 34.91 50.28 18.38
C LYS A 18 35.50 48.95 17.92
N SER A 19 36.82 48.96 17.97
CA SER A 19 37.86 48.03 17.55
C SER A 19 37.88 46.66 18.25
N LEU A 20 38.46 45.69 17.54
CA LEU A 20 38.84 44.32 17.91
C LEU A 20 39.70 44.19 19.18
N PRO A 21 39.79 42.97 19.74
CA PRO A 21 41.13 42.36 19.88
C PRO A 21 41.24 40.92 19.31
N PRO A 22 42.48 40.44 19.01
CA PRO A 22 42.75 39.14 18.36
C PRO A 22 43.15 38.06 19.38
N LYS A 23 42.83 36.78 19.10
CA LYS A 23 43.54 35.61 19.64
C LYS A 23 43.48 34.42 18.68
N GLU A 24 44.59 34.19 17.97
CA GLU A 24 45.02 32.86 17.56
C GLU A 24 45.66 32.13 18.76
N GLY A 25 45.51 30.81 18.83
CA GLY A 25 46.14 29.97 19.85
C GLY A 25 45.55 28.56 19.96
N GLU A 26 46.03 27.67 19.08
CA GLU A 26 46.40 26.26 19.31
C GLU A 26 45.48 25.21 19.96
N SER A 27 45.44 24.05 19.26
CA SER A 27 45.65 22.67 19.77
C SER A 27 44.48 21.70 20.01
N SER A 28 44.04 21.05 18.91
CA SER A 28 43.99 19.58 18.69
C SER A 28 43.13 18.65 19.62
N PRO A 29 43.05 17.30 19.41
CA PRO A 29 41.86 16.64 18.83
C PRO A 29 41.38 15.36 19.58
N GLN A 30 40.09 15.18 19.89
CA GLN A 30 39.55 13.86 20.31
C GLN A 30 38.13 13.65 19.76
N LYS A 31 37.93 12.78 18.76
CA LYS A 31 37.80 11.31 18.88
C LYS A 31 36.55 10.90 19.66
N ASN A 32 35.51 10.53 18.91
CA ASN A 32 34.58 9.41 19.12
C ASN A 32 33.18 9.75 18.61
N GLN A 33 33.04 9.65 17.29
CA GLN A 33 31.78 9.22 16.71
C GLN A 33 31.60 7.71 16.99
N LYS A 34 30.34 7.27 17.03
CA LYS A 34 29.86 5.88 16.82
C LYS A 34 30.09 4.95 18.02
N GLU A 35 29.16 4.13 18.51
CA GLU A 35 27.89 3.61 18.01
C GLU A 35 27.29 2.80 19.18
N ALA A 36 26.18 3.21 19.79
CA ALA A 36 25.40 2.30 20.67
C ALA A 36 23.95 2.73 20.93
N HIS A 37 23.40 3.67 20.15
CA HIS A 37 21.98 3.98 20.23
C HIS A 37 21.19 3.16 19.21
N LYS A 38 21.09 1.84 19.43
CA LYS A 38 20.09 1.01 18.75
C LYS A 38 18.71 1.21 19.40
N LYS A 39 18.23 2.45 19.41
CA LYS A 39 16.82 2.75 19.71
C LYS A 39 16.02 2.33 18.49
N LEU A 40 15.30 1.21 18.60
CA LEU A 40 14.29 0.79 17.63
C LEU A 40 13.28 1.94 17.48
N LYS A 41 13.47 2.74 16.43
CA LYS A 41 12.55 3.81 16.05
C LYS A 41 11.27 3.12 15.58
N LYS A 42 10.27 2.99 16.47
CA LYS A 42 8.90 2.67 16.08
C LYS A 42 8.51 3.68 15.00
N LYS A 43 8.34 3.20 13.76
CA LYS A 43 7.92 4.02 12.62
C LYS A 43 6.58 4.64 12.99
N HIS A 44 6.61 5.92 13.33
CA HIS A 44 5.40 6.70 13.54
C HIS A 44 4.62 6.71 12.22
N PRO A 45 3.35 6.27 12.17
CA PRO A 45 2.59 6.24 10.92
C PRO A 45 2.24 7.68 10.51
N LYS A 46 3.15 8.33 9.77
CA LYS A 46 2.96 9.68 9.22
C LYS A 46 1.95 9.73 8.06
N ASN A 47 1.34 8.59 7.72
CA ASN A 47 0.61 8.39 6.49
C ASN A 47 -0.90 8.15 6.70
N LYS A 48 -1.50 8.72 7.76
CA LYS A 48 -2.95 8.59 8.03
C LYS A 48 -3.81 8.96 6.80
N LYS A 49 -3.38 9.97 6.03
CA LYS A 49 -4.06 10.36 4.78
C LYS A 49 -4.01 9.28 3.69
N ILE A 50 -2.92 8.52 3.60
CA ILE A 50 -2.75 7.43 2.62
C ILE A 50 -3.58 6.23 3.04
N ILE A 51 -3.61 5.90 4.33
CA ILE A 51 -4.47 4.84 4.88
C ILE A 51 -5.94 5.18 4.62
N TRP A 52 -6.35 6.41 4.88
CA TRP A 52 -7.71 6.88 4.60
C TRP A 52 -8.07 6.78 3.11
N LYS A 53 -7.13 7.17 2.23
CA LYS A 53 -7.32 7.10 0.77
C LYS A 53 -7.37 5.64 0.27
N ALA A 54 -6.53 4.76 0.81
CA ALA A 54 -6.53 3.33 0.51
C ALA A 54 -7.83 2.67 0.97
N MET A 55 -8.33 3.02 2.15
CA MET A 55 -9.60 2.49 2.67
C MET A 55 -10.79 2.91 1.79
N ARG A 56 -10.80 4.16 1.31
CA ARG A 56 -11.80 4.65 0.35
C ARG A 56 -11.75 3.89 -0.97
N ILE A 57 -10.55 3.66 -1.51
CA ILE A 57 -10.36 2.90 -2.76
C ILE A 57 -10.76 1.44 -2.59
N PHE A 58 -10.40 0.83 -1.46
CA PHE A 58 -10.77 -0.54 -1.13
C PHE A 58 -12.28 -0.73 -1.11
N MET A 59 -13.03 0.21 -0.53
CA MET A 59 -14.50 0.14 -0.50
C MET A 59 -15.10 0.18 -1.90
N ILE A 60 -14.55 1.01 -2.80
CA ILE A 60 -14.97 1.08 -4.21
C ILE A 60 -14.65 -0.25 -4.91
N ILE A 61 -13.43 -0.77 -4.75
CA ILE A 61 -13.01 -2.05 -5.33
C ILE A 61 -13.91 -3.19 -4.83
N CYS A 62 -14.26 -3.24 -3.55
CA CYS A 62 -15.16 -4.25 -3.01
C CYS A 62 -16.53 -4.24 -3.69
N ILE A 63 -17.10 -3.06 -3.94
CA ILE A 63 -18.40 -2.94 -4.63
C ILE A 63 -18.30 -3.46 -6.07
N TRP A 64 -17.23 -3.09 -6.78
CA TRP A 64 -16.99 -3.58 -8.12
C TRP A 64 -16.75 -5.09 -8.17
N ILE A 65 -15.95 -5.62 -7.26
CA ILE A 65 -15.72 -7.06 -7.12
C ILE A 65 -17.04 -7.77 -6.83
N ALA A 66 -17.88 -7.26 -5.93
CA ALA A 66 -19.18 -7.87 -5.64
C ALA A 66 -20.09 -7.90 -6.88
N PHE A 67 -20.12 -6.83 -7.66
CA PHE A 67 -20.87 -6.77 -8.92
C PHE A 67 -20.36 -7.79 -9.95
N PHE A 68 -19.06 -7.78 -10.23
CA PHE A 68 -18.45 -8.70 -11.18
C PHE A 68 -18.51 -10.15 -10.70
N SER A 69 -18.30 -10.40 -9.41
CA SER A 69 -18.43 -11.70 -8.77
C SER A 69 -19.86 -12.23 -8.90
N GLY A 70 -20.87 -11.40 -8.64
CA GLY A 70 -22.26 -11.81 -8.79
C GLY A 70 -22.58 -12.20 -10.23
N LEU A 71 -22.11 -11.42 -11.20
CA LEU A 71 -22.31 -11.70 -12.62
C LEU A 71 -21.55 -12.96 -13.06
N ALA A 72 -20.32 -13.14 -12.59
CA ALA A 72 -19.52 -14.33 -12.88
C ALA A 72 -20.16 -15.57 -12.28
N VAL A 73 -20.61 -15.52 -11.02
CA VAL A 73 -21.32 -16.64 -10.37
C VAL A 73 -22.61 -16.95 -11.12
N LEU A 74 -23.38 -15.94 -11.53
CA LEU A 74 -24.60 -16.15 -12.30
C LEU A 74 -24.31 -16.76 -13.68
N TRP A 75 -23.24 -16.31 -14.34
CA TRP A 75 -22.76 -16.89 -15.60
C TRP A 75 -22.36 -18.35 -15.40
N PHE A 76 -21.56 -18.65 -14.39
CA PHE A 76 -21.17 -20.01 -14.05
C PHE A 76 -22.36 -20.86 -13.61
N ALA A 77 -23.36 -20.32 -12.93
CA ALA A 77 -24.57 -21.06 -12.55
C ALA A 77 -25.49 -21.32 -13.75
N TYR A 78 -25.44 -20.47 -14.77
CA TYR A 78 -26.13 -20.71 -16.03
C TYR A 78 -25.38 -21.73 -16.90
N ASP A 79 -24.05 -21.67 -16.91
CA ASP A 79 -23.20 -22.51 -17.75
C ASP A 79 -22.89 -23.88 -17.11
N LEU A 80 -22.77 -23.96 -15.78
CA LEU A 80 -22.71 -25.24 -15.07
C LEU A 80 -24.12 -25.65 -14.69
N PRO A 81 -24.65 -26.74 -15.27
CA PRO A 81 -25.88 -27.33 -14.79
C PRO A 81 -25.72 -27.74 -13.32
N ASP A 82 -26.81 -27.56 -12.59
CA ASP A 82 -27.01 -27.79 -11.17
C ASP A 82 -26.09 -28.88 -10.57
N ILE A 83 -25.30 -28.54 -9.55
CA ILE A 83 -24.42 -29.48 -8.84
C ILE A 83 -25.19 -30.66 -8.22
N ASN A 84 -26.51 -30.51 -8.04
CA ASN A 84 -27.40 -31.58 -7.63
C ASN A 84 -27.49 -32.74 -8.65
N THR A 85 -27.07 -32.52 -9.90
CA THR A 85 -26.95 -33.60 -10.90
C THR A 85 -25.69 -34.46 -10.71
N LEU A 86 -24.70 -34.01 -9.92
CA LEU A 86 -23.49 -34.79 -9.68
C LEU A 86 -23.72 -35.96 -8.71
N GLU A 87 -24.70 -35.89 -7.80
CA GLU A 87 -25.05 -37.04 -6.95
C GLU A 87 -25.68 -38.18 -7.78
N ILE A 88 -26.32 -37.87 -8.90
CA ILE A 88 -26.88 -38.87 -9.84
C ILE A 88 -25.81 -39.35 -10.84
N SER A 89 -24.77 -38.54 -11.10
CA SER A 89 -23.65 -38.89 -11.97
C SER A 89 -22.50 -39.59 -11.25
N ALA A 90 -22.77 -40.22 -10.11
CA ALA A 90 -21.99 -41.38 -9.71
C ALA A 90 -22.31 -42.52 -10.69
N ARG A 91 -21.71 -42.47 -11.90
CA ARG A 91 -21.81 -43.54 -12.89
C ARG A 91 -21.57 -44.87 -12.16
N LYS A 92 -22.59 -45.72 -12.09
CA LYS A 92 -22.42 -47.07 -11.58
C LYS A 92 -21.34 -47.73 -12.42
N PRO A 93 -20.17 -48.11 -11.84
CA PRO A 93 -19.13 -48.72 -12.63
C PRO A 93 -19.66 -50.05 -13.15
N GLY A 94 -19.78 -50.16 -14.48
CA GLY A 94 -20.19 -51.39 -15.13
C GLY A 94 -19.09 -52.44 -14.96
N ILE A 95 -19.33 -53.47 -14.16
CA ILE A 95 -18.39 -54.58 -13.99
C ILE A 95 -18.65 -55.57 -15.12
N SER A 96 -17.67 -55.75 -16.00
CA SER A 96 -17.70 -56.78 -17.03
C SER A 96 -16.91 -57.98 -16.55
N ILE A 97 -17.56 -59.14 -16.48
CA ILE A 97 -16.92 -60.40 -16.15
C ILE A 97 -16.46 -61.03 -17.45
N VAL A 98 -15.15 -61.27 -17.55
CA VAL A 98 -14.51 -61.89 -18.71
C VAL A 98 -13.97 -63.27 -18.32
N ASP A 99 -14.15 -64.24 -19.21
CA ASP A 99 -13.54 -65.56 -19.09
C ASP A 99 -12.03 -65.48 -19.41
N ARG A 100 -11.25 -66.51 -19.03
CA ARG A 100 -9.81 -66.63 -19.30
C ARG A 100 -9.45 -66.58 -20.78
N HIS A 101 -10.42 -66.85 -21.65
CA HIS A 101 -10.31 -66.75 -23.11
C HIS A 101 -10.67 -65.35 -23.65
N GLY A 102 -10.92 -64.36 -22.77
CA GLY A 102 -11.25 -62.98 -23.13
C GLY A 102 -12.70 -62.76 -23.56
N LYS A 103 -13.56 -63.79 -23.44
CA LYS A 103 -14.98 -63.69 -23.81
C LYS A 103 -15.78 -63.06 -22.66
N THR A 104 -16.49 -61.97 -22.93
CA THR A 104 -17.41 -61.35 -21.97
C THR A 104 -18.59 -62.28 -21.71
N ILE A 105 -18.78 -62.68 -20.45
CA ILE A 105 -19.88 -63.57 -20.04
C ILE A 105 -21.07 -62.81 -19.46
N ALA A 106 -20.83 -61.64 -18.86
CA ALA A 106 -21.88 -60.74 -18.37
C ALA A 106 -21.32 -59.34 -18.12
N THR A 107 -22.18 -58.32 -18.23
CA THR A 107 -21.90 -56.95 -17.80
C THR A 107 -23.00 -56.52 -16.86
N TYR A 108 -22.64 -56.11 -15.64
CA TYR A 108 -23.58 -55.65 -14.62
C TYR A 108 -23.32 -54.17 -14.29
N GLY A 109 -24.36 -53.35 -14.25
CA GLY A 109 -24.30 -51.91 -14.00
C GLY A 109 -25.58 -51.41 -13.34
#